data_AF-A0AAW0G8F1-F1
#
_entry.id   AF-A0AAW0G8F1-F1
#
_cell.length_a   1.000
_cell.length_b   1.000
_cell.length_c   1.000
_cell.angle_alpha   90.00
_cell.angle_beta   90.00
_cell.angle_gamma   90.00
#
_symmetry.space_group_name_H-M   'P 1'
#
loop_
_entity.id
_entity.type
_entity.pdbx_description
1 polymer ?
#
loop_
_entity_poly.entity_id
_entity_poly.type
_entity_poly.pdbx_seq_one_letter_code
_entity_poly.pdbx_strand_id
1 'polypeptide(L)'
;MSDSETEEIFLKFDNAPLPYSLSSAASDLTLKRSGKMKSPPGEGVWTLTNVKEMSESDKGEGVIIYVYSGILRKGSEVHDVVCKLSIGVGSPNIRKEARLYARNLSHLWGVCVPYYYGRFETSLRDFSVTCFIVERGDPLPEDKSLLKLSKAFRWKILKAMYEIHDANVEHMNFDSRCVVVKRNQSGTGSEGEEGVGSIPLIIDFHHAHAYHACQRTSKTIVPFKIAKDIRDYKCDELHEVTTVLCLWVPCQLSVGGITVDSCFAKTVAHLVAHRLQCGVDRETAFEESYWALSSFRKAWKVELTNLGMDASQPEWPKDELDGPDPMETIKEMDEEMDEEIDEETDPGSISDDFDETAYSDWEGFVELIETDALSSEEDH
;
A
#
# COMPACT_ATOMS: atom_id res chain seq x y z
N MET A 1 0.39 -37.70 26.37
CA MET A 1 0.27 -36.76 25.23
C MET A 1 0.13 -37.65 24.02
N SER A 2 -1.08 -37.75 23.45
CA SER A 2 -1.33 -38.57 22.27
C SER A 2 -0.61 -37.96 21.08
N ASP A 3 0.23 -38.74 20.41
CA ASP A 3 0.76 -38.40 19.09
C ASP A 3 -0.43 -38.21 18.15
N SER A 4 -0.83 -36.95 17.96
CA SER A 4 -1.85 -36.60 16.98
C SER A 4 -1.28 -36.98 15.62
N GLU A 5 -1.83 -38.01 14.99
CA GLU A 5 -1.51 -38.42 13.63
C GLU A 5 -1.43 -37.17 12.75
N THR A 6 -0.24 -36.86 12.26
CA THR A 6 -0.06 -35.76 11.33
C THR A 6 -0.67 -36.19 10.02
N GLU A 7 -1.87 -35.70 9.73
CA GLU A 7 -2.54 -35.87 8.44
C GLU A 7 -1.58 -35.55 7.29
N GLU A 8 -1.24 -36.56 6.48
CA GLU A 8 -0.36 -36.39 5.34
C GLU A 8 -1.16 -35.81 4.17
N ILE A 9 -1.04 -34.50 3.98
CA ILE A 9 -1.56 -33.84 2.79
C ILE A 9 -0.48 -33.83 1.72
N PHE A 10 -0.84 -34.36 0.55
CA PHE A 10 0.00 -34.44 -0.62
C PHE A 10 -0.41 -33.38 -1.65
N LEU A 11 0.58 -32.67 -2.20
CA LEU A 11 0.41 -31.83 -3.38
C LEU A 11 0.98 -32.56 -4.59
N LYS A 12 0.14 -32.81 -5.60
CA LYS A 12 0.55 -33.39 -6.89
C LYS A 12 0.58 -32.31 -7.99
N PHE A 13 1.70 -32.20 -8.70
CA PHE A 13 1.81 -31.37 -9.90
C PHE A 13 1.46 -32.19 -11.14
N ASP A 14 0.36 -31.89 -11.81
CA ASP A 14 -0.08 -32.61 -13.02
C ASP A 14 0.27 -31.81 -14.29
N ASN A 15 1.04 -32.42 -15.19
CA ASN A 15 1.50 -31.83 -16.46
C ASN A 15 2.16 -30.45 -16.36
N ALA A 16 2.70 -30.09 -15.18
CA ALA A 16 3.43 -28.84 -15.01
C ALA A 16 4.81 -28.93 -15.69
N PRO A 17 5.24 -27.90 -16.42
CA PRO A 17 6.64 -27.78 -16.82
C PRO A 17 7.47 -27.63 -15.54
N LEU A 18 7.99 -28.75 -15.04
CA LEU A 18 8.92 -28.70 -13.92
C LEU A 18 10.23 -28.05 -14.41
N PRO A 19 10.90 -27.27 -13.54
CA PRO A 19 12.21 -26.72 -13.83
C PRO A 19 13.15 -27.78 -14.40
N TYR A 20 14.07 -27.39 -15.28
CA TYR A 20 14.98 -28.33 -15.93
C TYR A 20 15.79 -29.17 -14.93
N SER A 21 16.01 -28.64 -13.72
CA SER A 21 16.62 -29.34 -12.59
C SER A 21 15.78 -30.48 -12.02
N LEU A 22 14.47 -30.49 -12.24
CA LEU A 22 13.50 -31.48 -11.78
C LEU A 22 12.93 -32.37 -12.89
N SER A 23 13.03 -31.95 -14.16
CA SER A 23 12.41 -32.62 -15.32
C SER A 23 12.87 -34.07 -15.54
N SER A 24 14.09 -34.43 -15.11
CA SER A 24 14.61 -35.80 -15.22
C SER A 24 14.15 -36.74 -14.09
N ALA A 25 13.51 -36.22 -13.04
CA ALA A 25 13.32 -36.94 -11.78
C ALA A 25 11.86 -37.28 -11.41
N ALA A 26 10.84 -36.61 -11.97
CA ALA A 26 9.47 -36.93 -11.63
C ALA A 26 8.46 -36.42 -12.68
N SER A 27 7.63 -37.32 -13.21
CA SER A 27 6.37 -36.92 -13.86
C SER A 27 5.33 -36.45 -12.84
N ASP A 28 5.51 -36.81 -11.56
CA ASP A 28 4.60 -36.51 -10.45
C ASP A 28 5.40 -36.07 -9.21
N LEU A 29 5.59 -34.76 -9.01
CA LEU A 29 6.18 -34.24 -7.76
C LEU A 29 5.13 -34.30 -6.65
N THR A 30 5.43 -35.03 -5.57
CA THR A 30 4.57 -35.16 -4.39
C THR A 30 5.21 -34.46 -3.20
N LEU A 31 4.55 -33.43 -2.67
CA LEU A 31 5.03 -32.66 -1.51
C LEU A 31 4.20 -32.97 -0.25
N LYS A 32 4.83 -33.07 0.92
CA LYS A 32 4.15 -33.27 2.20
C LYS A 32 3.93 -31.93 2.91
N ARG A 33 2.75 -31.72 3.50
CA ARG A 33 2.47 -30.49 4.26
C ARG A 33 3.37 -30.36 5.50
N SER A 34 3.81 -29.13 5.79
CA SER A 34 4.72 -28.82 6.89
C SER A 34 4.13 -27.80 7.86
N GLY A 35 3.70 -28.25 9.04
CA GLY A 35 3.20 -27.42 10.16
C GLY A 35 1.72 -27.66 10.52
N LYS A 36 1.32 -27.25 11.74
CA LYS A 36 -0.08 -27.26 12.22
C LYS A 36 -0.79 -25.95 11.84
N MET A 37 -1.96 -26.00 11.21
CA MET A 37 -2.83 -24.83 10.94
C MET A 37 -3.96 -24.75 11.98
N LYS A 38 -4.45 -23.54 12.27
CA LYS A 38 -5.53 -23.29 13.26
C LYS A 38 -6.93 -23.68 12.77
N SER A 39 -7.12 -23.90 11.47
CA SER A 39 -8.33 -24.48 10.90
C SER A 39 -7.96 -25.37 9.70
N PRO A 40 -8.62 -26.52 9.50
CA PRO A 40 -8.20 -27.45 8.48
C PRO A 40 -8.82 -27.04 7.13
N PRO A 41 -8.05 -27.04 6.04
CA PRO A 41 -8.53 -27.79 4.90
C PRO A 41 -8.63 -29.25 5.37
N GLY A 42 -9.83 -29.83 5.42
CA GLY A 42 -10.02 -31.24 5.84
C GLY A 42 -9.12 -32.24 5.08
N GLU A 43 -9.05 -33.48 5.57
CA GLU A 43 -8.25 -34.56 5.00
C GLU A 43 -8.39 -34.70 3.47
N GLY A 44 -7.29 -35.04 2.77
CA GLY A 44 -7.33 -35.36 1.35
C GLY A 44 -6.05 -35.03 0.57
N VAL A 45 -6.00 -35.51 -0.67
CA VAL A 45 -4.96 -35.18 -1.65
C VAL A 45 -5.37 -33.90 -2.37
N TRP A 46 -4.45 -32.93 -2.38
CA TRP A 46 -4.61 -31.71 -3.15
C TRP A 46 -3.89 -31.85 -4.49
N THR A 47 -4.58 -31.57 -5.58
CA THR A 47 -3.99 -31.64 -6.91
C THR A 47 -3.88 -30.23 -7.49
N LEU A 48 -2.68 -29.86 -7.90
CA LEU A 48 -2.41 -28.63 -8.63
C LEU A 48 -2.36 -28.96 -10.13
N THR A 49 -3.30 -28.38 -10.87
CA THR A 49 -3.49 -28.59 -12.31
C THR A 49 -3.36 -27.27 -13.06
N ASN A 50 -3.27 -27.32 -14.39
CA ASN A 50 -3.20 -26.14 -15.26
C ASN A 50 -2.09 -25.16 -14.85
N VAL A 51 -0.93 -25.70 -14.48
CA VAL A 51 0.18 -24.93 -13.95
C VAL A 51 0.81 -24.10 -15.06
N LYS A 52 0.77 -22.78 -14.90
CA LYS A 52 1.43 -21.83 -15.81
C LYS A 52 2.50 -21.06 -15.04
N GLU A 53 3.74 -21.15 -15.52
CA GLU A 53 4.84 -20.35 -15.00
C GLU A 53 4.57 -18.86 -15.22
N MET A 54 4.77 -18.09 -14.16
CA MET A 54 4.61 -16.63 -14.15
C MET A 54 5.95 -15.92 -14.12
N SER A 55 6.90 -16.44 -13.34
CA SER A 55 8.23 -15.84 -13.20
C SER A 55 9.25 -16.81 -12.63
N GLU A 56 10.51 -16.62 -13.02
CA GLU A 56 11.69 -17.24 -12.42
C GLU A 56 12.58 -16.14 -11.81
N SER A 57 13.07 -16.38 -10.60
CA SER A 57 14.06 -15.51 -9.96
C SER A 57 15.18 -16.35 -9.36
N ASP A 58 16.39 -16.14 -9.86
CA ASP A 58 17.62 -16.55 -9.19
C ASP A 58 17.94 -15.51 -8.11
N LYS A 59 17.92 -15.94 -6.84
CA LYS A 59 18.20 -15.06 -5.70
C LYS A 59 19.68 -15.10 -5.29
N GLY A 60 20.54 -15.80 -6.04
CA GLY A 60 21.88 -16.14 -5.60
C GLY A 60 21.86 -17.32 -4.61
N GLU A 61 23.05 -17.75 -4.18
CA GLU A 61 23.24 -18.83 -3.19
C GLU A 61 22.68 -20.21 -3.61
N GLY A 62 22.38 -20.41 -4.90
CA GLY A 62 21.87 -21.67 -5.43
C GLY A 62 20.40 -21.94 -5.06
N VAL A 63 19.63 -20.90 -4.75
CA VAL A 63 18.18 -20.99 -4.53
C VAL A 63 17.45 -20.36 -5.70
N ILE A 64 16.67 -21.18 -6.41
CA ILE A 64 15.81 -20.72 -7.49
C ILE A 64 14.37 -20.69 -6.99
N ILE A 65 13.66 -19.58 -7.27
CA ILE A 65 12.25 -19.41 -6.95
C ILE A 65 11.46 -19.32 -8.25
N TYR A 66 10.47 -20.21 -8.36
CA TYR A 66 9.47 -20.20 -9.42
C TYR A 66 8.12 -19.78 -8.85
N VAL A 67 7.39 -18.98 -9.60
CA VAL A 67 6.00 -18.64 -9.28
C VAL A 67 5.11 -19.21 -10.35
N TYR A 68 4.12 -19.99 -9.94
CA TYR A 68 3.15 -20.61 -10.84
C TYR A 68 1.74 -20.18 -10.48
N SER A 69 0.90 -19.98 -11.48
CA SER A 69 -0.56 -19.97 -11.32
C SER A 69 -1.11 -21.37 -11.62
N GLY A 70 -2.23 -21.74 -11.01
CA GLY A 70 -2.86 -23.03 -11.27
C GLY A 70 -4.18 -23.22 -10.54
N ILE A 71 -4.80 -24.37 -10.77
CA ILE A 71 -6.06 -24.74 -10.14
C ILE A 71 -5.79 -25.80 -9.08
N LEU A 72 -6.06 -25.43 -7.83
CA LEU A 72 -5.95 -26.27 -6.66
C LEU A 72 -7.29 -26.96 -6.40
N ARG A 73 -7.30 -28.30 -6.40
CA ARG A 73 -8.51 -29.11 -6.21
C ARG A 73 -8.44 -29.95 -4.95
N LYS A 74 -9.56 -30.05 -4.25
CA LYS A 74 -9.80 -31.02 -3.18
C LYS A 74 -11.26 -31.50 -3.23
N GLY A 75 -11.48 -32.73 -3.66
CA GLY A 75 -12.85 -33.21 -3.89
C GLY A 75 -13.58 -32.33 -4.91
N SER A 76 -14.69 -31.71 -4.50
CA SER A 76 -15.43 -30.73 -5.32
C SER A 76 -14.94 -29.28 -5.17
N GLU A 77 -14.07 -29.00 -4.19
CA GLU A 77 -13.51 -27.67 -3.98
C GLU A 77 -12.48 -27.35 -5.06
N VAL A 78 -12.59 -26.16 -5.64
CA VAL A 78 -11.75 -25.67 -6.73
C VAL A 78 -11.34 -24.24 -6.40
N HIS A 79 -10.04 -24.00 -6.35
CA HIS A 79 -9.47 -22.69 -6.04
C HIS A 79 -8.45 -22.29 -7.11
N ASP A 80 -8.53 -21.04 -7.57
CA ASP A 80 -7.45 -20.43 -8.36
C ASP A 80 -6.36 -19.96 -7.40
N VAL A 81 -5.12 -20.41 -7.65
CA VAL A 81 -4.02 -20.26 -6.70
C VAL A 81 -2.73 -19.84 -7.36
N VAL A 82 -1.84 -19.30 -6.54
CA VAL A 82 -0.42 -19.13 -6.84
C VAL A 82 0.39 -20.10 -5.98
N CYS A 83 1.25 -20.93 -6.59
CA CYS A 83 2.30 -21.69 -5.88
C CYS A 83 3.65 -21.01 -6.12
N LYS A 84 4.28 -20.58 -5.03
CA LYS A 84 5.68 -20.17 -5.01
C LYS A 84 6.50 -21.41 -4.67
N LEU A 85 7.32 -21.88 -5.60
CA LEU A 85 8.17 -23.06 -5.45
C LEU A 85 9.62 -22.62 -5.30
N SER A 86 10.28 -23.06 -4.25
CA SER A 86 11.70 -22.83 -4.04
C SER A 86 12.46 -24.15 -4.06
N ILE A 87 13.55 -24.19 -4.83
CA ILE A 87 14.42 -25.35 -5.00
C ILE A 87 15.83 -24.92 -4.60
N GLY A 88 16.45 -25.63 -3.65
CA GLY A 88 17.82 -25.35 -3.24
C GLY A 88 18.13 -25.77 -1.80
N VAL A 89 19.32 -25.37 -1.31
CA VAL A 89 19.77 -25.68 0.04
C VAL A 89 19.16 -24.69 1.03
N GLY A 90 18.03 -25.09 1.63
CA GLY A 90 17.38 -24.32 2.68
C GLY A 90 16.84 -22.99 2.15
N SER A 91 15.55 -22.90 1.92
CA SER A 91 14.88 -21.67 1.49
C SER A 91 14.29 -20.93 2.70
N PRO A 92 15.12 -20.26 3.55
CA PRO A 92 14.63 -19.66 4.78
C PRO A 92 13.56 -18.60 4.50
N ASN A 93 13.67 -17.89 3.38
CA ASN A 93 12.75 -16.81 3.02
C ASN A 93 11.33 -17.31 2.76
N ILE A 94 11.15 -18.37 1.97
CA ILE A 94 9.79 -18.92 1.72
C ILE A 94 9.21 -19.55 2.98
N ARG A 95 10.04 -20.17 3.83
CA ARG A 95 9.60 -20.72 5.12
C ARG A 95 9.20 -19.62 6.09
N LYS A 96 9.94 -18.51 6.11
CA LYS A 96 9.67 -17.31 6.91
C LYS A 96 8.35 -16.67 6.47
N GLU A 97 8.18 -16.41 5.18
CA GLU A 97 6.95 -15.90 4.58
C GLU A 97 5.75 -16.81 4.91
N ALA A 98 5.86 -18.11 4.68
CA ALA A 98 4.81 -19.08 5.01
C ALA A 98 4.42 -19.06 6.50
N ARG A 99 5.38 -18.87 7.41
CA ARG A 99 5.11 -18.77 8.85
C ARG A 99 4.36 -17.48 9.20
N LEU A 100 4.65 -16.36 8.53
CA LEU A 100 3.93 -15.10 8.72
C LEU A 100 2.45 -15.29 8.34
N TYR A 101 2.18 -15.86 7.16
CA TYR A 101 0.82 -16.20 6.74
C TYR A 101 0.12 -17.10 7.76
N ALA A 102 0.74 -18.23 8.12
CA ALA A 102 0.16 -19.23 9.00
C ALA A 102 -0.16 -18.73 10.42
N ARG A 103 0.62 -17.76 10.93
CA ARG A 103 0.56 -17.34 12.33
C ARG A 103 0.00 -15.93 12.45
N ASN A 104 0.80 -14.94 12.03
CA ASN A 104 0.53 -13.53 12.25
C ASN A 104 -0.66 -13.05 11.39
N LEU A 105 -0.69 -13.40 10.11
CA LEU A 105 -1.64 -12.86 9.15
C LEU A 105 -2.92 -13.70 9.00
N SER A 106 -3.10 -14.74 9.83
CA SER A 106 -4.20 -15.70 9.67
C SER A 106 -5.60 -15.11 9.76
N HIS A 107 -5.76 -14.04 10.55
CA HIS A 107 -7.02 -13.31 10.69
C HIS A 107 -7.29 -12.31 9.55
N LEU A 108 -6.31 -12.10 8.66
CA LEU A 108 -6.39 -11.17 7.54
C LEU A 108 -6.59 -11.86 6.19
N TRP A 109 -6.64 -13.20 6.18
CA TRP A 109 -6.83 -14.02 4.98
C TRP A 109 -8.14 -13.68 4.27
N GLY A 110 -8.04 -13.37 2.98
CA GLY A 110 -9.16 -12.95 2.14
C GLY A 110 -9.69 -11.54 2.41
N VAL A 111 -9.17 -10.86 3.45
CA VAL A 111 -9.55 -9.49 3.82
C VAL A 111 -8.60 -8.50 3.17
N CYS A 112 -7.30 -8.64 3.45
CA CYS A 112 -6.27 -7.77 2.90
C CYS A 112 -4.96 -8.49 2.57
N VAL A 113 -4.89 -9.80 2.82
CA VAL A 113 -3.86 -10.69 2.31
C VAL A 113 -4.53 -11.92 1.69
N PRO A 114 -3.93 -12.62 0.73
CA PRO A 114 -4.54 -13.81 0.14
C PRO A 114 -4.83 -14.92 1.15
N TYR A 115 -5.85 -15.73 0.88
CA TYR A 115 -6.03 -16.98 1.61
C TYR A 115 -4.79 -17.87 1.50
N TYR A 116 -4.35 -18.43 2.62
CA TYR A 116 -3.21 -19.33 2.68
C TYR A 116 -3.65 -20.80 2.76
N TYR A 117 -3.32 -21.59 1.75
CA TYR A 117 -3.70 -23.00 1.67
C TYR A 117 -2.68 -23.93 2.33
N GLY A 118 -1.41 -23.51 2.38
CA GLY A 118 -0.38 -24.27 3.10
C GLY A 118 1.01 -24.15 2.52
N ARG A 119 1.96 -24.72 3.28
CA ARG A 119 3.35 -24.93 2.87
C ARG A 119 3.61 -26.41 2.82
N PHE A 120 4.23 -26.84 1.74
CA PHE A 120 4.54 -28.22 1.43
C PHE A 120 6.03 -28.35 1.16
N GLU A 121 6.65 -29.40 1.69
CA GLU A 121 8.07 -29.63 1.62
C GLU A 121 8.34 -31.06 1.19
N THR A 122 9.40 -31.26 0.42
CA THR A 122 9.99 -32.57 0.16
C THR A 122 11.51 -32.41 0.01
N SER A 123 12.21 -33.53 0.08
CA SER A 123 13.63 -33.59 -0.23
C SER A 123 13.81 -34.45 -1.48
N LEU A 124 14.44 -33.89 -2.52
CA LEU A 124 14.80 -34.62 -3.73
C LEU A 124 16.32 -34.70 -3.82
N ARG A 125 16.87 -35.90 -3.60
CA ARG A 125 18.32 -36.15 -3.57
C ARG A 125 19.01 -35.18 -2.60
N ASP A 126 19.76 -34.22 -3.12
CA ASP A 126 20.56 -33.25 -2.37
C ASP A 126 19.87 -31.88 -2.21
N PHE A 127 18.66 -31.71 -2.73
CA PHE A 127 17.92 -30.44 -2.70
C PHE A 127 16.67 -30.51 -1.83
N SER A 128 16.37 -29.41 -1.14
CA SER A 128 15.05 -29.22 -0.52
C SER A 128 14.15 -28.48 -1.49
N VAL A 129 12.93 -28.99 -1.63
CA VAL A 129 11.88 -28.34 -2.40
C VAL A 129 10.80 -27.88 -1.42
N THR A 130 10.47 -26.59 -1.46
CA THR A 130 9.41 -26.01 -0.63
C THR A 130 8.43 -25.27 -1.55
N CYS A 131 7.15 -25.66 -1.56
CA CYS A 131 6.06 -24.88 -2.17
C CYS A 131 5.23 -24.20 -1.07
N PHE A 132 4.81 -22.98 -1.34
CA PHE A 132 3.85 -22.21 -0.57
C PHE A 132 2.70 -21.84 -1.49
N ILE A 133 1.46 -22.10 -1.07
CA ILE A 133 0.26 -21.90 -1.89
C ILE A 133 -0.67 -20.87 -1.25
N VAL A 134 -1.08 -19.89 -2.06
CA VAL A 134 -2.05 -18.85 -1.69
C VAL A 134 -3.10 -18.67 -2.77
N GLU A 135 -4.21 -18.03 -2.40
CA GLU A 135 -5.22 -17.54 -3.34
C GLU A 135 -4.60 -16.63 -4.39
N ARG A 136 -5.04 -16.80 -5.63
CA ARG A 136 -4.64 -15.93 -6.72
C ARG A 136 -5.47 -14.65 -6.71
N GLY A 137 -4.79 -13.51 -6.76
CA GLY A 137 -5.37 -12.24 -7.19
C GLY A 137 -4.85 -11.85 -8.57
N ASP A 138 -5.45 -10.81 -9.14
CA ASP A 138 -5.00 -10.23 -10.41
C ASP A 138 -3.93 -9.17 -10.13
N PRO A 139 -2.73 -9.24 -10.74
CA PRO A 139 -1.73 -8.20 -10.56
C PRO A 139 -2.23 -6.87 -11.13
N LEU A 140 -1.74 -5.77 -10.56
CA LEU A 140 -1.90 -4.47 -11.20
C LEU A 140 -1.21 -4.47 -12.58
N PRO A 141 -1.76 -3.78 -13.60
CA PRO A 141 -1.09 -3.64 -14.89
C PRO A 141 0.31 -3.04 -14.70
N GLU A 142 1.32 -3.54 -15.43
CA GLU A 142 2.72 -3.14 -15.24
C GLU A 142 2.97 -1.63 -15.45
N ASP A 143 2.17 -1.00 -16.32
CA ASP A 143 2.21 0.43 -16.62
C ASP A 143 1.42 1.29 -15.61
N LYS A 144 0.71 0.65 -14.69
CA LYS A 144 -0.14 1.29 -13.69
C LYS A 144 0.65 1.50 -12.39
N SER A 145 1.24 2.70 -12.27
CA SER A 145 1.75 3.22 -11.02
C SER A 145 0.65 3.27 -9.95
N LEU A 146 1.01 3.06 -8.68
CA LEU A 146 0.10 3.24 -7.53
C LEU A 146 -0.60 4.61 -7.55
N LEU A 147 0.06 5.63 -8.09
CA LEU A 147 -0.48 6.99 -8.23
C LEU A 147 -1.65 7.10 -9.21
N LYS A 148 -1.72 6.19 -10.19
CA LYS A 148 -2.81 6.13 -11.19
C LYS A 148 -4.05 5.39 -10.67
N LEU A 149 -3.96 4.76 -9.49
CA LEU A 149 -5.11 4.10 -8.87
C LEU A 149 -6.07 5.14 -8.30
N SER A 150 -7.35 4.77 -8.21
CA SER A 150 -8.36 5.66 -7.62
C SER A 150 -8.00 6.00 -6.17
N LYS A 151 -8.35 7.22 -5.70
CA LYS A 151 -8.09 7.63 -4.30
C LYS A 151 -8.70 6.63 -3.31
N ALA A 152 -9.90 6.14 -3.59
CA ALA A 152 -10.60 5.15 -2.77
C ALA A 152 -9.86 3.79 -2.72
N PHE A 153 -9.31 3.31 -3.83
CA PHE A 153 -8.56 2.05 -3.83
C PHE A 153 -7.21 2.20 -3.13
N ARG A 154 -6.50 3.31 -3.36
CA ARG A 154 -5.28 3.65 -2.59
C ARG A 154 -5.54 3.68 -1.08
N TRP A 155 -6.67 4.25 -0.67
CA TRP A 155 -7.09 4.24 0.72
C TRP A 155 -7.26 2.82 1.28
N LYS A 156 -7.87 1.91 0.52
CA LYS A 156 -7.99 0.49 0.92
C LYS A 156 -6.62 -0.19 1.07
N ILE A 157 -5.65 0.14 0.20
CA ILE A 157 -4.27 -0.35 0.32
C ILE A 157 -3.63 0.15 1.62
N LEU A 158 -3.79 1.43 1.96
CA LEU A 158 -3.27 1.96 3.22
C LEU A 158 -3.92 1.28 4.43
N LYS A 159 -5.24 1.06 4.39
CA LYS A 159 -5.96 0.32 5.43
C LYS A 159 -5.41 -1.11 5.58
N ALA A 160 -5.19 -1.81 4.47
CA ALA A 160 -4.57 -3.12 4.47
C ALA A 160 -3.19 -3.14 5.17
N MET A 161 -2.35 -2.13 4.88
CA MET A 161 -1.05 -2.00 5.54
C MET A 161 -1.18 -1.72 7.04
N TYR A 162 -2.13 -0.89 7.47
CA TYR A 162 -2.40 -0.71 8.91
C TYR A 162 -2.78 -2.01 9.62
N GLU A 163 -3.68 -2.82 9.03
CA GLU A 163 -4.07 -4.12 9.58
C GLU A 163 -2.87 -5.07 9.69
N ILE A 164 -1.97 -5.07 8.71
CA ILE A 164 -0.72 -5.85 8.74
C ILE A 164 0.19 -5.42 9.90
N HIS A 165 0.34 -4.11 10.14
CA HIS A 165 1.10 -3.60 11.27
C HIS A 165 0.43 -3.94 12.61
N ASP A 166 -0.89 -3.95 12.68
CA ASP A 166 -1.66 -4.36 13.87
C ASP A 166 -1.53 -5.88 14.14
N ALA A 167 -1.25 -6.68 13.10
CA ALA A 167 -0.81 -8.06 13.22
C ALA A 167 0.67 -8.22 13.67
N ASN A 168 1.34 -7.12 14.04
CA ASN A 168 2.75 -7.03 14.40
C ASN A 168 3.69 -7.52 13.28
N VAL A 169 3.39 -7.15 12.04
CA VAL A 169 4.20 -7.45 10.86
C VAL A 169 4.57 -6.15 10.14
N GLU A 170 5.83 -6.02 9.74
CA GLU A 170 6.34 -4.95 8.87
C GLU A 170 6.74 -5.60 7.54
N HIS A 171 6.28 -5.08 6.42
CA HIS A 171 6.43 -5.69 5.10
C HIS A 171 7.86 -5.53 4.52
N MET A 172 8.53 -4.41 4.80
CA MET A 172 9.93 -4.04 4.48
C MET A 172 10.29 -3.89 3.00
N ASN A 173 9.36 -4.10 2.07
CA ASN A 173 9.60 -4.00 0.63
C ASN A 173 8.30 -3.73 -0.14
N PHE A 174 7.51 -2.76 0.32
CA PHE A 174 6.20 -2.46 -0.29
C PHE A 174 6.35 -1.67 -1.60
N ASP A 175 5.82 -2.21 -2.70
CA ASP A 175 5.70 -1.51 -3.98
C ASP A 175 4.45 -1.97 -4.77
N SER A 176 4.26 -1.49 -6.01
CA SER A 176 3.09 -1.83 -6.83
C SER A 176 2.96 -3.33 -7.15
N ARG A 177 4.07 -4.09 -7.17
CA ARG A 177 4.10 -5.54 -7.43
C ARG A 177 3.63 -6.35 -6.22
N CYS A 178 3.66 -5.74 -5.04
CA CYS A 178 3.17 -6.32 -3.79
C CYS A 178 1.65 -6.20 -3.64
N VAL A 179 0.94 -5.62 -4.62
CA VAL A 179 -0.51 -5.45 -4.60
C VAL A 179 -1.15 -6.28 -5.72
N VAL A 180 -2.04 -7.19 -5.34
CA VAL A 180 -2.94 -7.87 -6.28
C VAL A 180 -4.39 -7.55 -5.94
N VAL A 181 -5.28 -7.67 -6.92
CA VAL A 181 -6.68 -7.31 -6.80
C VAL A 181 -7.52 -8.57 -6.78
N LYS A 182 -8.34 -8.72 -5.74
CA LYS A 182 -9.42 -9.70 -5.73
C LYS A 182 -10.70 -9.01 -6.18
N ARG A 183 -11.26 -9.49 -7.30
CA ARG A 183 -12.55 -9.01 -7.83
C ARG A 183 -13.69 -9.76 -7.18
N ASN A 184 -14.72 -9.04 -6.73
CA ASN A 184 -15.96 -9.65 -6.30
C ASN A 184 -16.69 -10.22 -7.53
N GLN A 185 -17.13 -11.47 -7.45
CA GLN A 185 -17.81 -12.18 -8.55
C GLN A 185 -19.16 -11.55 -8.94
N SER A 186 -19.70 -10.65 -8.13
CA SER A 186 -20.98 -9.98 -8.33
C SER A 186 -20.92 -8.75 -9.25
N GLY A 187 -19.74 -8.26 -9.62
CA GLY A 187 -19.61 -7.04 -10.43
C GLY A 187 -19.55 -7.30 -11.93
N THR A 188 -20.53 -6.80 -12.68
CA THR A 188 -20.55 -6.75 -14.16
C THR A 188 -19.56 -5.73 -14.76
N GLY A 189 -18.47 -5.42 -14.07
CA GLY A 189 -17.48 -4.43 -14.49
C GLY A 189 -16.62 -4.95 -15.63
N SER A 190 -16.35 -4.09 -16.61
CA SER A 190 -15.41 -4.34 -17.69
C SER A 190 -14.01 -4.67 -17.16
N GLU A 191 -13.32 -5.60 -17.82
CA GLU A 191 -11.95 -6.01 -17.49
C GLU A 191 -11.01 -4.79 -17.41
N GLY A 192 -10.36 -4.59 -16.27
CA GLY A 192 -9.27 -3.61 -16.09
C GLY A 192 -9.56 -2.41 -15.19
N GLU A 193 -10.81 -2.17 -14.77
CA GLU A 193 -11.13 -1.12 -13.81
C GLU A 193 -11.20 -1.67 -12.37
N GLU A 194 -10.65 -0.90 -11.41
CA GLU A 194 -10.85 -1.09 -9.97
C GLU A 194 -12.30 -0.75 -9.64
N GLY A 195 -13.21 -1.65 -9.99
CA GLY A 195 -14.63 -1.46 -9.76
C GLY A 195 -14.96 -1.38 -8.27
N VAL A 196 -16.11 -0.79 -7.97
CA VAL A 196 -16.76 -0.83 -6.65
C VAL A 196 -16.76 -2.29 -6.16
N GLY A 197 -16.20 -2.51 -4.97
CA GLY A 197 -16.06 -3.84 -4.38
C GLY A 197 -14.71 -4.55 -4.61
N SER A 198 -13.80 -4.03 -5.42
CA SER A 198 -12.44 -4.59 -5.52
C SER A 198 -11.70 -4.54 -4.18
N ILE A 199 -11.01 -5.61 -3.83
CA ILE A 199 -10.26 -5.77 -2.57
C ILE A 199 -8.76 -5.85 -2.90
N PRO A 200 -7.91 -4.94 -2.40
CA PRO A 200 -6.47 -5.09 -2.52
C PRO A 200 -5.99 -6.18 -1.56
N LEU A 201 -5.19 -7.10 -2.07
CA LEU A 201 -4.48 -8.10 -1.29
C LEU A 201 -2.98 -7.80 -1.36
N ILE A 202 -2.35 -7.66 -0.21
CA ILE A 202 -0.91 -7.45 -0.08
C ILE A 202 -0.20 -8.80 -0.10
N ILE A 203 0.87 -8.90 -0.90
CA ILE A 203 1.64 -10.14 -1.11
C ILE A 203 3.14 -9.91 -0.98
N ASP A 204 3.90 -11.00 -1.01
CA ASP A 204 5.37 -11.02 -1.08
C ASP A 204 6.12 -10.65 0.22
N PHE A 205 5.72 -11.28 1.33
CA PHE A 205 6.27 -11.05 2.68
C PHE A 205 7.63 -11.72 2.93
N HIS A 206 8.47 -11.89 1.90
CA HIS A 206 9.77 -12.55 2.07
C HIS A 206 10.79 -11.66 2.81
N HIS A 207 10.69 -10.34 2.63
CA HIS A 207 11.48 -9.34 3.39
C HIS A 207 10.86 -9.01 4.76
N ALA A 208 9.57 -9.28 4.93
CA ALA A 208 8.80 -8.86 6.10
C ALA A 208 9.37 -9.33 7.43
N HIS A 209 9.25 -8.52 8.48
CA HIS A 209 9.70 -8.84 9.83
C HIS A 209 8.52 -9.20 10.74
N ALA A 210 8.64 -10.29 11.48
CA ALA A 210 7.69 -10.65 12.52
C ALA A 210 7.97 -9.84 13.79
N TYR A 211 6.96 -9.57 14.60
CA TYR A 211 7.08 -8.86 15.89
C TYR A 211 7.41 -7.36 15.75
N HIS A 212 6.95 -6.73 14.67
CA HIS A 212 7.00 -5.27 14.55
C HIS A 212 6.06 -4.65 15.59
N ALA A 213 6.63 -3.94 16.56
CA ALA A 213 5.87 -3.15 17.53
C ALA A 213 5.66 -1.75 16.97
N CYS A 214 4.61 -1.57 16.16
CA CYS A 214 4.34 -0.30 15.49
C CYS A 214 4.16 0.82 16.52
N GLN A 215 5.03 1.83 16.49
CA GLN A 215 5.00 2.97 17.41
C GLN A 215 4.23 4.18 16.86
N ARG A 216 3.44 3.96 15.80
CA ARG A 216 2.75 5.04 15.09
C ARG A 216 1.94 5.92 16.05
N THR A 217 2.03 7.23 15.86
CA THR A 217 1.42 8.21 16.78
C THR A 217 -0.11 8.18 16.78
N SER A 218 -0.73 7.75 15.67
CA SER A 218 -2.19 7.62 15.57
C SER A 218 -2.58 6.19 15.16
N LYS A 219 -3.57 5.63 15.85
CA LYS A 219 -4.21 4.37 15.42
C LYS A 219 -5.22 4.62 14.30
N THR A 220 -5.86 5.78 14.31
CA THR A 220 -6.82 6.19 13.29
C THR A 220 -6.05 6.67 12.06
N ILE A 221 -6.40 6.07 10.92
CA ILE A 221 -5.91 6.51 9.63
C ILE A 221 -6.65 7.79 9.28
N VAL A 222 -5.93 8.90 9.09
CA VAL A 222 -6.53 10.16 8.65
C VAL A 222 -5.91 10.49 7.28
N PRO A 223 -6.59 10.18 6.17
CA PRO A 223 -6.09 10.56 4.87
C PRO A 223 -6.23 12.07 4.70
N PHE A 224 -5.54 12.59 3.69
CA PHE A 224 -5.73 13.92 3.15
C PHE A 224 -5.39 15.08 4.11
N LYS A 225 -4.66 14.79 5.18
CA LYS A 225 -4.00 15.81 5.99
C LYS A 225 -2.64 16.17 5.40
N ILE A 226 -2.07 17.28 5.87
CA ILE A 226 -0.67 17.62 5.62
C ILE A 226 0.20 16.48 6.15
N ALA A 227 1.14 16.03 5.33
CA ALA A 227 2.06 14.96 5.68
C ALA A 227 2.80 15.33 6.96
N LYS A 228 2.81 14.42 7.94
CA LYS A 228 3.63 14.59 9.15
C LYS A 228 5.09 14.36 8.82
N ASP A 229 5.98 15.02 9.56
CA ASP A 229 7.39 14.64 9.57
C ASP A 229 7.51 13.18 10.01
N ILE A 230 8.44 12.45 9.41
CA ILE A 230 8.66 11.03 9.71
C ILE A 230 8.94 10.80 11.20
N ARG A 231 9.62 11.75 11.87
CA ARG A 231 9.92 11.73 13.30
C ARG A 231 8.66 11.79 14.17
N ASP A 232 7.63 12.50 13.69
CA ASP A 232 6.35 12.61 14.38
C ASP A 232 5.44 11.41 14.13
N TYR A 233 5.61 10.74 12.98
CA TYR A 233 4.78 9.61 12.61
C TYR A 233 5.21 8.30 13.28
N LYS A 234 6.51 8.11 13.56
CA LYS A 234 7.10 6.98 14.32
C LYS A 234 6.93 5.58 13.70
N CYS A 235 6.71 5.50 12.40
CA CYS A 235 6.72 4.24 11.65
C CYS A 235 7.11 4.52 10.19
N ASP A 236 8.35 4.20 9.83
CA ASP A 236 8.92 4.57 8.53
C ASP A 236 8.17 3.94 7.35
N GLU A 237 7.86 2.62 7.42
CA GLU A 237 7.14 1.93 6.34
C GLU A 237 5.75 2.53 6.10
N LEU A 238 4.94 2.75 7.15
CA LEU A 238 3.61 3.32 6.97
C LEU A 238 3.67 4.78 6.49
N HIS A 239 4.72 5.53 6.85
CA HIS A 239 4.94 6.88 6.33
C HIS A 239 5.25 6.85 4.84
N GLU A 240 6.17 5.97 4.44
CA GLU A 240 6.55 5.74 3.05
C GLU A 240 5.37 5.27 2.21
N VAL A 241 4.63 4.26 2.67
CA VAL A 241 3.41 3.75 2.00
C VAL A 241 2.41 4.88 1.80
N THR A 242 2.14 5.70 2.83
CA THR A 242 1.17 6.80 2.72
C THR A 242 1.62 7.86 1.71
N THR A 243 2.93 8.11 1.66
CA THR A 243 3.57 9.04 0.71
C THR A 243 3.52 8.51 -0.72
N VAL A 244 3.90 7.25 -0.94
CA VAL A 244 3.86 6.56 -2.25
C VAL A 244 2.43 6.46 -2.78
N LEU A 245 1.46 6.27 -1.90
CA LEU A 245 0.05 6.30 -2.25
C LEU A 245 -0.49 7.72 -2.43
N CYS A 246 0.30 8.80 -2.26
CA CYS A 246 -0.17 10.19 -2.30
C CYS A 246 -1.52 10.38 -1.61
N LEU A 247 -1.61 9.90 -0.37
CA LEU A 247 -2.79 10.07 0.48
C LEU A 247 -2.64 11.23 1.45
N TRP A 248 -1.45 11.81 1.59
CA TRP A 248 -1.25 13.07 2.31
C TRP A 248 -0.92 14.21 1.38
N VAL A 249 -1.42 15.39 1.72
CA VAL A 249 -0.98 16.64 1.09
C VAL A 249 0.51 16.78 1.41
N PRO A 250 1.40 16.90 0.40
CA PRO A 250 2.82 17.07 0.64
C PRO A 250 3.06 18.25 1.60
N CYS A 251 3.84 18.03 2.66
CA CYS A 251 4.34 19.11 3.52
C CYS A 251 5.41 19.95 2.83
N GLN A 252 5.86 19.51 1.65
CA GLN A 252 6.95 20.12 0.90
C GLN A 252 6.60 20.16 -0.60
N LEU A 253 6.89 21.28 -1.23
CA LEU A 253 6.73 21.54 -2.64
C LEU A 253 8.11 21.66 -3.30
N SER A 254 8.34 20.93 -4.39
CA SER A 254 9.56 21.07 -5.19
C SER A 254 9.37 22.14 -6.26
N VAL A 255 10.24 23.15 -6.27
CA VAL A 255 10.22 24.29 -7.19
C VAL A 255 11.61 24.46 -7.79
N GLY A 256 11.80 24.15 -9.07
CA GLY A 256 13.10 24.32 -9.73
C GLY A 256 14.29 23.62 -9.03
N GLY A 257 14.03 22.47 -8.39
CA GLY A 257 15.03 21.68 -7.66
C GLY A 257 15.26 22.09 -6.19
N ILE A 258 14.60 23.15 -5.70
CA ILE A 258 14.56 23.46 -4.26
C ILE A 258 13.27 22.91 -3.64
N THR A 259 13.30 22.66 -2.33
CA THR A 259 12.14 22.18 -1.57
C THR A 259 11.69 23.27 -0.61
N VAL A 260 10.41 23.66 -0.70
CA VAL A 260 9.80 24.69 0.16
C VAL A 260 8.68 24.05 0.97
N ASP A 261 8.52 24.39 2.24
CA ASP A 261 7.38 23.90 3.03
C ASP A 261 6.06 24.37 2.41
N SER A 262 5.10 23.46 2.27
CA SER A 262 3.81 23.79 1.66
C SER A 262 2.99 24.76 2.51
N CYS A 263 3.27 24.88 3.82
CA CYS A 263 2.64 25.91 4.65
C CYS A 263 3.14 27.34 4.33
N PHE A 264 4.37 27.48 3.81
CA PHE A 264 4.94 28.76 3.39
C PHE A 264 4.68 29.07 1.91
N ALA A 265 4.39 28.04 1.10
CA ALA A 265 4.00 28.14 -0.31
C ALA A 265 2.58 28.69 -0.52
N LYS A 266 2.22 29.77 0.20
CA LYS A 266 0.90 30.41 0.14
C LYS A 266 0.69 31.13 -1.18
N THR A 267 1.69 31.80 -1.73
CA THR A 267 1.59 32.60 -2.97
C THR A 267 2.75 32.31 -3.91
N VAL A 268 2.60 32.68 -5.20
CA VAL A 268 3.70 32.60 -6.17
C VAL A 268 4.86 33.51 -5.72
N ALA A 269 4.57 34.69 -5.18
CA ALA A 269 5.58 35.64 -4.72
C ALA A 269 6.51 35.05 -3.64
N HIS A 270 5.97 34.32 -2.65
CA HIS A 270 6.79 33.66 -1.63
C HIS A 270 7.79 32.66 -2.25
N LEU A 271 7.33 31.85 -3.19
CA LEU A 271 8.18 30.87 -3.88
C LEU A 271 9.23 31.57 -4.75
N VAL A 272 8.85 32.66 -5.44
CA VAL A 272 9.77 33.47 -6.25
C VAL A 272 10.88 34.06 -5.41
N ALA A 273 10.57 34.69 -4.28
CA ALA A 273 11.60 35.25 -3.42
C ALA A 273 12.57 34.20 -2.90
N HIS A 274 12.08 33.01 -2.51
CA HIS A 274 12.94 31.91 -2.10
C HIS A 274 13.85 31.44 -3.26
N ARG A 275 13.35 31.41 -4.50
CA ARG A 275 14.16 31.10 -5.70
C ARG A 275 15.21 32.18 -5.98
N LEU A 276 14.85 33.46 -5.85
CA LEU A 276 15.77 34.59 -6.04
C LEU A 276 16.94 34.54 -5.04
N GLN A 277 16.68 34.17 -3.78
CA GLN A 277 17.74 33.97 -2.77
C GLN A 277 18.72 32.85 -3.14
N CYS A 278 18.29 31.88 -3.97
CA CYS A 278 19.15 30.84 -4.52
C CYS A 278 19.92 31.27 -5.78
N GLY A 279 19.82 32.54 -6.19
CA GLY A 279 20.54 33.09 -7.35
C GLY A 279 19.90 32.75 -8.71
N VAL A 280 18.64 32.31 -8.70
CA VAL A 280 17.84 32.08 -9.92
C VAL A 280 17.37 33.43 -10.45
N ASP A 281 17.37 33.64 -11.76
CA ASP A 281 16.84 34.87 -12.34
C ASP A 281 15.32 35.00 -12.13
N ARG A 282 14.81 36.24 -12.16
CA ARG A 282 13.42 36.56 -11.82
C ARG A 282 12.40 35.86 -12.71
N GLU A 283 12.67 35.75 -14.01
CA GLU A 283 11.74 35.15 -14.97
C GLU A 283 11.64 33.63 -14.75
N THR A 284 12.77 32.94 -14.66
CA THR A 284 12.82 31.50 -14.34
C THR A 284 12.20 31.21 -12.97
N ALA A 285 12.53 32.02 -11.95
CA ALA A 285 11.98 31.90 -10.60
C ALA A 285 10.45 32.02 -10.61
N PHE A 286 9.91 32.96 -11.38
CA PHE A 286 8.48 33.17 -11.55
C PHE A 286 7.81 31.98 -12.22
N GLU A 287 8.29 31.57 -13.40
CA GLU A 287 7.70 30.51 -14.19
C GLU A 287 7.64 29.19 -13.41
N GLU A 288 8.76 28.76 -12.81
CA GLU A 288 8.82 27.52 -12.04
C GLU A 288 7.92 27.55 -10.80
N SER A 289 7.88 28.68 -10.09
CA SER A 289 7.04 28.87 -8.90
C SER A 289 5.57 28.81 -9.25
N TYR A 290 5.16 29.48 -10.34
CA TYR A 290 3.79 29.47 -10.82
C TYR A 290 3.34 28.06 -11.19
N TRP A 291 4.13 27.33 -11.98
CA TRP A 291 3.76 25.98 -12.42
C TRP A 291 3.74 24.98 -11.27
N ALA A 292 4.70 25.07 -10.33
CA ALA A 292 4.73 24.22 -9.16
C ALA A 292 3.48 24.43 -8.28
N LEU A 293 3.17 25.69 -7.94
CA LEU A 293 2.01 26.01 -7.09
C LEU A 293 0.68 25.68 -7.78
N SER A 294 0.55 26.01 -9.07
CA SER A 294 -0.65 25.70 -9.87
C SER A 294 -0.92 24.20 -9.91
N SER A 295 0.13 23.41 -10.19
CA SER A 295 0.04 21.94 -10.26
C SER A 295 -0.31 21.35 -8.90
N PHE A 296 0.31 21.85 -7.82
CA PHE A 296 0.02 21.44 -6.45
C PHE A 296 -1.44 21.72 -6.08
N ARG A 297 -1.90 22.97 -6.23
CA ARG A 297 -3.27 23.35 -5.90
C ARG A 297 -4.30 22.62 -6.76
N LYS A 298 -3.98 22.35 -8.03
CA LYS A 298 -4.85 21.57 -8.92
C LYS A 298 -4.96 20.11 -8.45
N ALA A 299 -3.84 19.48 -8.09
CA ALA A 299 -3.81 18.08 -7.66
C ALA A 299 -4.51 17.86 -6.30
N TRP A 300 -4.42 18.85 -5.41
CA TRP A 300 -4.88 18.76 -4.02
C TRP A 300 -6.06 19.69 -3.71
N LYS A 301 -6.80 20.17 -4.73
CA LYS A 301 -7.83 21.20 -4.56
C LYS A 301 -8.83 20.89 -3.44
N VAL A 302 -9.41 19.69 -3.48
CA VAL A 302 -10.44 19.25 -2.51
C VAL A 302 -9.84 19.16 -1.12
N GLU A 303 -8.65 18.57 -1.01
CA GLU A 303 -7.96 18.38 0.26
C GLU A 303 -7.54 19.72 0.89
N LEU A 304 -7.01 20.64 0.08
CA LEU A 304 -6.65 21.99 0.54
C LEU A 304 -7.89 22.76 1.00
N THR A 305 -9.01 22.70 0.28
CA THR A 305 -10.28 23.30 0.72
C THR A 305 -10.73 22.72 2.06
N ASN A 306 -10.69 21.39 2.23
CA ASN A 306 -11.07 20.73 3.48
C ASN A 306 -10.13 21.07 4.66
N LEU A 307 -8.91 21.52 4.36
CA LEU A 307 -7.94 21.99 5.34
C LEU A 307 -8.05 23.49 5.63
N GLY A 308 -8.98 24.20 5.00
CA GLY A 308 -9.10 25.66 5.10
C GLY A 308 -7.95 26.41 4.41
N MET A 309 -7.22 25.75 3.51
CA MET A 309 -6.13 26.35 2.74
C MET A 309 -6.64 26.91 1.41
N ASP A 310 -5.96 27.93 0.87
CA ASP A 310 -6.29 28.49 -0.44
C ASP A 310 -6.00 27.47 -1.56
N ALA A 311 -7.09 26.96 -2.14
CA ALA A 311 -7.10 26.01 -3.25
C ALA A 311 -7.36 26.68 -4.61
N SER A 312 -7.47 28.02 -4.66
CA SER A 312 -7.67 28.77 -5.89
C SER A 312 -6.45 28.64 -6.82
N GLN A 313 -6.64 28.72 -8.14
CA GLN A 313 -5.47 28.74 -9.02
C GLN A 313 -4.79 30.11 -8.88
N PRO A 314 -3.44 30.16 -8.79
CA PRO A 314 -2.76 31.44 -8.80
C PRO A 314 -3.03 32.13 -10.14
N GLU A 315 -3.23 33.43 -10.11
CA GLU A 315 -3.37 34.21 -11.35
C GLU A 315 -2.00 34.37 -11.99
N TRP A 316 -1.90 34.16 -13.31
CA TRP A 316 -0.71 34.58 -14.05
C TRP A 316 -0.77 36.10 -14.17
N PRO A 317 0.10 36.86 -13.51
CA PRO A 317 0.11 38.29 -13.63
C PRO A 317 0.54 38.62 -15.05
N LYS A 318 -0.38 39.15 -15.84
CA LYS A 318 -0.08 39.55 -17.21
C LYS A 318 0.85 40.77 -17.26
N ASP A 319 0.96 41.51 -16.15
CA ASP A 319 1.59 42.84 -16.09
C ASP A 319 2.67 42.98 -14.97
N GLU A 320 2.95 41.98 -14.11
CA GLU A 320 3.84 42.13 -12.92
C GLU A 320 5.31 41.75 -13.11
N LEU A 321 5.73 41.28 -14.29
CA LEU A 321 7.17 41.11 -14.54
C LEU A 321 7.94 42.45 -14.46
N ASP A 322 7.22 43.57 -14.67
CA ASP A 322 7.72 44.94 -14.54
C ASP A 322 7.40 45.59 -13.16
N GLY A 323 6.80 44.85 -12.23
CA GLY A 323 6.41 45.34 -10.90
C GLY A 323 7.57 45.47 -9.89
N PRO A 324 7.32 46.06 -8.69
CA PRO A 324 8.31 46.19 -7.62
C PRO A 324 8.98 44.84 -7.26
N ASP A 325 10.17 44.90 -6.67
CA ASP A 325 10.96 43.71 -6.33
C ASP A 325 10.16 42.81 -5.35
N PRO A 326 9.94 41.51 -5.65
CA PRO A 326 9.23 40.59 -4.75
C PRO A 326 9.81 40.52 -3.34
N MET A 327 11.10 40.84 -3.18
CA MET A 327 11.75 40.94 -1.87
C MET A 327 11.29 42.14 -1.04
N GLU A 328 10.76 43.20 -1.66
CA GLU A 328 10.11 44.32 -0.94
C GLU A 328 8.72 43.92 -0.46
N THR A 329 7.93 43.21 -1.29
CA THR A 329 6.60 42.72 -0.91
C THR A 329 6.63 41.77 0.28
N ILE A 330 7.66 40.91 0.39
CA ILE A 330 7.78 40.01 1.56
C ILE A 330 8.13 40.76 2.82
N LYS A 331 8.95 41.81 2.75
CA LYS A 331 9.26 42.62 3.94
C LYS A 331 7.99 43.28 4.48
N GLU A 332 7.13 43.78 3.61
CA GLU A 332 5.84 44.36 4.00
C GLU A 332 4.93 43.30 4.65
N MET A 333 4.89 42.07 4.12
CA MET A 333 4.09 40.98 4.69
C MET A 333 4.62 40.42 6.02
N ASP A 334 5.95 40.33 6.17
CA ASP A 334 6.58 39.90 7.44
C ASP A 334 6.36 40.97 8.53
N GLU A 335 6.39 42.26 8.17
CA GLU A 335 6.06 43.37 9.07
C GLU A 335 4.58 43.33 9.52
N GLU A 336 3.64 43.00 8.63
CA GLU A 336 2.21 42.84 9.00
C GLU A 336 1.95 41.61 9.89
N MET A 337 2.67 40.50 9.69
CA MET A 337 2.50 39.29 10.50
C MET A 337 3.03 39.48 11.93
N ASP A 338 4.10 40.26 12.11
CA ASP A 338 4.62 40.58 13.45
C ASP A 338 3.69 41.55 14.21
N GLU A 339 2.93 42.41 13.51
CA GLU A 339 1.95 43.31 14.14
C GLU A 339 0.67 42.60 14.63
N GLU A 340 0.24 41.51 14.00
CA GLU A 340 -0.94 40.73 14.43
C GLU A 340 -0.71 39.86 15.68
N ILE A 341 0.55 39.64 16.09
CA ILE A 341 0.89 38.79 17.23
C ILE A 341 0.84 39.54 18.58
N ASP A 342 0.84 40.87 18.57
CA ASP A 342 0.99 41.68 19.79
C ASP A 342 -0.32 42.20 20.42
N GLU A 343 -1.50 42.08 19.78
CA GLU A 343 -2.71 42.75 20.30
C GLU A 343 -3.75 41.91 21.08
N GLU A 344 -3.88 40.58 20.92
CA GLU A 344 -4.92 39.85 21.69
C GLU A 344 -4.51 38.43 22.11
N THR A 345 -3.84 38.29 23.26
CA THR A 345 -3.96 37.07 24.06
C THR A 345 -3.80 37.37 25.55
N ASP A 346 -4.94 37.56 26.23
CA ASP A 346 -5.03 37.49 27.68
C ASP A 346 -4.67 36.06 28.12
N PRO A 347 -3.57 35.83 28.86
CA PRO A 347 -3.13 34.48 29.25
C PRO A 347 -4.03 33.82 30.32
N GLY A 348 -5.24 34.34 30.56
CA GLY A 348 -6.12 33.98 31.67
C GLY A 348 -7.30 33.03 31.39
N SER A 349 -7.64 32.69 30.14
CA SER A 349 -8.86 31.90 29.86
C SER A 349 -8.65 30.78 28.83
N ILE A 350 -7.99 29.70 29.26
CA ILE A 350 -8.16 28.38 28.61
C ILE A 350 -9.18 27.62 29.45
N SER A 351 -10.43 27.58 28.98
CA SER A 351 -11.42 26.60 29.42
C SER A 351 -11.30 25.37 28.52
N ASP A 352 -11.12 24.20 29.14
CA ASP A 352 -10.99 22.88 28.53
C ASP A 352 -12.29 22.36 27.89
N ASP A 353 -12.89 23.12 26.98
CA ASP A 353 -14.04 22.65 26.18
C ASP A 353 -13.54 22.28 24.78
N PHE A 354 -12.91 21.10 24.70
CA PHE A 354 -12.56 20.45 23.44
C PHE A 354 -13.84 19.90 22.81
N ASP A 355 -14.33 20.58 21.77
CA ASP A 355 -15.57 20.25 21.07
C ASP A 355 -15.38 19.02 20.16
N GLU A 356 -15.86 17.85 20.62
CA GLU A 356 -15.86 16.56 19.90
C GLU A 356 -16.79 16.54 18.66
N THR A 357 -17.53 17.60 18.37
CA THR A 357 -18.56 17.58 17.30
C THR A 357 -18.02 17.69 15.87
N ALA A 358 -16.75 18.02 15.66
CA ALA A 358 -16.15 18.06 14.31
C ALA A 358 -15.91 16.67 13.67
N TYR A 359 -16.20 15.58 14.39
CA TYR A 359 -16.05 14.20 13.90
C TYR A 359 -17.31 13.61 13.27
N SER A 360 -18.50 14.20 13.45
CA SER A 360 -19.77 13.61 12.98
C SER A 360 -19.98 13.73 11.45
N ASP A 361 -19.38 14.72 10.79
CA ASP A 361 -19.54 14.90 9.34
C ASP A 361 -18.72 13.90 8.51
N TRP A 362 -17.73 13.22 9.11
CA TRP A 362 -16.92 12.22 8.41
C TRP A 362 -17.54 10.81 8.45
N GLU A 363 -18.28 10.47 9.51
CA GLU A 363 -19.03 9.21 9.56
C GLU A 363 -20.07 9.14 8.42
N GLY A 364 -20.65 10.28 8.02
CA GLY A 364 -21.56 10.36 6.87
C GLY A 364 -20.90 10.02 5.52
N PHE A 365 -19.59 10.26 5.33
CA PHE A 365 -18.87 9.88 4.11
C PHE A 365 -18.51 8.38 4.09
N VAL A 366 -18.28 7.79 5.27
CA VAL A 366 -18.07 6.33 5.42
C VAL A 366 -19.40 5.58 5.27
N GLU A 367 -20.49 6.07 5.86
CA GLU A 367 -21.83 5.53 5.67
C GLU A 367 -22.28 5.60 4.21
N LEU A 368 -21.98 6.69 3.47
CA LEU A 368 -22.34 6.77 2.05
C LEU A 368 -21.69 5.67 1.18
N ILE A 369 -20.49 5.21 1.56
CA ILE A 369 -19.78 4.12 0.87
C ILE A 369 -20.34 2.74 1.29
N GLU A 370 -20.87 2.62 2.50
CA GLU A 370 -21.44 1.37 3.04
C GLU A 370 -22.93 1.19 2.68
N THR A 371 -23.71 2.26 2.57
CA THR A 371 -25.15 2.19 2.20
C THR A 371 -25.38 1.81 0.74
N ASP A 372 -24.48 2.18 -0.17
CA ASP A 372 -24.53 1.75 -1.58
C ASP A 372 -24.21 0.26 -1.76
N ALA A 373 -23.63 -0.40 -0.75
CA ALA A 373 -23.34 -1.83 -0.77
C ALA A 373 -24.50 -2.69 -0.23
N LEU A 374 -25.42 -2.11 0.55
CA LEU A 374 -26.50 -2.84 1.24
C LEU A 374 -27.88 -2.68 0.59
N SER A 375 -28.04 -1.84 -0.43
CA SER A 375 -29.35 -1.62 -1.08
C SER A 375 -29.69 -2.61 -2.21
N SER A 376 -29.05 -3.79 -2.28
CA SER A 376 -29.28 -4.76 -3.36
C SER A 376 -29.70 -6.18 -2.91
N GLU A 377 -30.07 -6.37 -1.64
CA GLU A 377 -30.52 -7.68 -1.11
C GLU A 377 -32.02 -7.80 -0.77
N GLU A 378 -32.88 -6.91 -1.28
CA GLU A 378 -34.34 -7.13 -1.23
C GLU A 378 -34.96 -7.05 -2.63
N ASP A 379 -34.84 -8.15 -3.37
CA ASP A 379 -35.86 -8.70 -4.28
C ASP A 379 -35.21 -9.80 -5.18
N HIS A 380 -35.20 -11.05 -4.69
CA HIS A 380 -35.52 -12.29 -5.44
C HIS A 380 -35.20 -13.58 -4.69
#